data_AF-Q584D3-F1
#
_entry.id   AF-Q584D3-F1
#
_cell.length_a   1.000
_cell.length_b   1.000
_cell.length_c   1.000
_cell.angle_alpha   90.00
_cell.angle_beta   90.00
_cell.angle_gamma   90.00
#
_symmetry.space_group_name_H-M   'P 1'
#
loop_
_entity.id
_entity.type
_entity.pdbx_description
1 polymer ?
#
loop_
_entity_poly.entity_id
_entity_poly.type
_entity_poly.pdbx_seq_one_letter_code
_entity_poly.pdbx_strand_id
1 'polypeptide(L)' 'MLLKVKTVSNKVIQITSLTDDNTIAELKGKLEESEGIPGNMIRLVYQGKQLEDEKRLKDYQMSAGATFHMVVALRAGC' A
#
# COMPACT_ATOMS: atom_id res chain seq x y z
N MET A 1 0.91 -9.64 10.09
CA MET A 1 2.30 -9.39 9.62
C MET A 1 2.58 -7.90 9.75
N LEU A 2 3.81 -7.46 10.05
CA LEU A 2 4.12 -6.02 10.07
C LEU A 2 4.51 -5.55 8.68
N LEU A 3 3.71 -4.64 8.11
CA LEU A 3 3.96 -3.99 6.82
C LEU A 3 4.23 -2.50 7.06
N LYS A 4 5.19 -1.93 6.33
CA LYS A 4 5.52 -0.50 6.39
C LYS A 4 5.17 0.14 5.06
N VAL A 5 4.40 1.22 5.07
CA VAL A 5 4.07 1.97 3.85
C VAL A 5 4.67 3.36 4.00
N LYS A 6 5.61 3.69 3.11
CA LYS A 6 6.25 5.00 3.06
C LYS A 6 5.50 5.89 2.08
N THR A 7 4.98 7.02 2.56
CA THR A 7 4.27 8.01 1.75
C THR A 7 5.23 8.93 1.01
N VAL A 8 4.70 9.68 0.03
CA VAL A 8 5.43 10.76 -0.67
C VAL A 8 5.98 11.81 0.29
N SER A 9 5.33 12.02 1.44
CA SER A 9 5.77 12.95 2.49
C SER A 9 6.85 12.37 3.41
N ASN A 10 7.44 11.21 3.06
CA ASN A 10 8.37 10.44 3.88
C ASN A 10 7.82 9.92 5.22
N LYS A 11 6.50 9.96 5.43
CA LYS A 11 5.85 9.36 6.61
C LYS A 11 5.80 7.84 6.44
N VAL A 12 6.10 7.10 7.50
CA VAL A 12 6.02 5.62 7.50
C VAL A 12 4.80 5.20 8.30
N ILE A 13 3.85 4.56 7.61
CA ILE A 13 2.63 4.01 8.20
C ILE A 13 2.86 2.52 8.46
N GLN A 14 2.60 2.07 9.68
CA GLN A 14 2.74 0.67 10.06
C GLN A 14 1.37 0.01 10.07
N ILE A 15 1.17 -0.98 9.21
CA ILE A 15 -0.07 -1.76 9.14
C ILE A 15 0.21 -3.14 9.74
N THR A 16 -0.47 -3.45 10.84
CA THR A 16 -0.36 -4.74 11.56
C THR A 16 -1.58 -5.63 11.38
N SER A 17 -2.72 -5.06 10.98
CA SER A 17 -4.02 -5.73 10.86
C SER A 17 -4.19 -6.60 9.61
N LEU A 18 -3.13 -6.75 8.79
CA LEU A 18 -3.17 -7.55 7.56
C LEU A 18 -2.31 -8.82 7.69
N THR A 19 -2.76 -9.86 7.01
CA THR A 19 -2.09 -11.15 6.85
C THR A 19 -1.61 -11.31 5.41
N ASP A 20 -0.76 -12.30 5.17
CA ASP A 20 -0.22 -12.63 3.85
C ASP A 20 -1.31 -13.05 2.83
N ASP A 21 -2.49 -13.45 3.32
CA ASP A 21 -3.64 -13.81 2.50
C ASP A 21 -4.45 -12.60 1.99
N ASN A 22 -4.33 -11.45 2.65
CA ASN A 22 -5.04 -10.23 2.25
C ASN A 22 -4.57 -9.72 0.89
N THR A 23 -5.46 -9.03 0.18
CA THR A 23 -5.18 -8.45 -1.13
C THR A 23 -4.60 -7.04 -1.02
N ILE A 24 -3.99 -6.58 -2.11
CA ILE A 24 -3.51 -5.19 -2.21
C ILE A 24 -4.68 -4.21 -2.14
N ALA A 25 -5.87 -4.59 -2.62
CA ALA A 25 -7.09 -3.80 -2.47
C ALA A 25 -7.42 -3.51 -0.99
N GLU A 26 -7.30 -4.51 -0.12
CA GLU A 26 -7.54 -4.33 1.33
C GLU A 26 -6.49 -3.43 1.98
N LEU A 27 -5.22 -3.55 1.57
CA LEU A 27 -4.16 -2.65 2.02
C LEU A 27 -4.44 -1.20 1.62
N LYS A 28 -4.92 -0.96 0.39
CA LYS A 28 -5.35 0.37 -0.06
C LYS A 28 -6.53 0.90 0.76
N GLY A 29 -7.51 0.06 1.10
CA GLY A 29 -8.63 0.45 1.97
C GLY A 29 -8.16 0.89 3.36
N LYS A 30 -7.17 0.20 3.95
CA LYS A 30 -6.58 0.59 5.23
C LYS A 30 -5.80 1.91 5.15
N LEU A 31 -5.16 2.17 4.01
CA LEU A 31 -4.49 3.44 3.75
C LEU A 31 -5.49 4.58 3.49
N GLU A 32 -6.61 4.30 2.84
CA GLU A 32 -7.71 5.25 2.65
C GLU A 32 -8.29 5.70 3.99
N GLU A 33 -8.50 4.79 4.93
CA GLU A 33 -8.96 5.10 6.30
C GLU A 33 -7.92 5.90 7.10
N SER A 34 -6.62 5.64 6.87
CA SER A 34 -5.53 6.27 7.64
C SER A 34 -5.11 7.64 7.11
N GLU A 35 -5.03 7.81 5.80
CA GLU A 35 -4.57 9.05 5.14
C GLU A 35 -5.71 9.85 4.51
N GLY A 36 -6.91 9.28 4.39
CA GLY A 36 -8.06 9.93 3.75
C GLY A 36 -8.00 9.97 2.21
N ILE A 37 -7.13 9.16 1.60
CA ILE A 37 -6.89 9.17 0.14
C ILE A 37 -7.64 7.99 -0.49
N PRO A 38 -8.53 8.19 -1.46
CA PRO A 38 -9.25 7.09 -2.08
C PRO A 38 -8.30 6.09 -2.71
N GLY A 39 -8.51 4.80 -2.46
CA GLY A 39 -7.61 3.71 -2.87
C GLY A 39 -7.34 3.65 -4.37
N ASN A 40 -8.24 4.19 -5.19
CA ASN A 40 -8.07 4.28 -6.65
C ASN A 40 -6.98 5.32 -7.06
N MET A 41 -6.74 6.33 -6.22
CA MET A 41 -5.62 7.28 -6.40
C MET A 41 -4.31 6.75 -5.81
N ILE A 42 -4.37 5.73 -4.94
CA ILE A 42 -3.21 5.15 -4.31
C ILE A 42 -2.55 4.13 -5.24
N ARG A 43 -1.28 4.36 -5.58
CA ARG A 43 -0.40 3.38 -6.22
C ARG A 43 0.62 2.88 -5.22
N LEU A 44 0.66 1.57 -5.04
CA LEU A 44 1.66 0.92 -4.19
C LEU A 44 2.75 0.33 -5.06
N VAL A 45 4.00 0.57 -4.69
CA VAL A 45 5.18 0.08 -5.40
C VAL A 45 6.06 -0.69 -4.42
N TYR A 46 6.44 -1.91 -4.81
CA TYR A 46 7.34 -2.78 -4.06
C TYR A 46 8.40 -3.33 -5.00
N GLN A 47 9.69 -3.26 -4.62
CA GLN A 47 10.81 -3.72 -5.45
C GLN A 47 10.78 -3.19 -6.90
N GLY A 48 10.33 -1.95 -7.09
CA GLY A 48 10.19 -1.33 -8.42
C GLY A 48 9.00 -1.84 -9.24
N LYS A 49 8.17 -2.74 -8.72
CA LYS A 49 6.95 -3.24 -9.35
C LYS A 49 5.73 -2.57 -8.74
N GLN A 50 4.83 -2.10 -9.59
CA GLN A 50 3.52 -1.64 -9.15
C GLN A 50 2.70 -2.86 -8.70
N LEU A 51 2.03 -2.72 -7.56
CA LEU A 51 1.17 -3.75 -7.01
C LEU A 51 -0.22 -3.70 -7.63
N GLU A 52 -0.76 -4.88 -7.96
CA GLU A 52 -2.07 -5.09 -8.55
C GLU A 52 -3.07 -5.41 -7.43
N ASP A 53 -4.24 -4.78 -7.47
CA ASP A 53 -5.30 -4.92 -6.45
C ASP A 53 -5.79 -6.36 -6.27
N GLU A 54 -5.83 -7.15 -7.35
CA GLU A 54 -6.25 -8.56 -7.34
C GLU A 54 -5.20 -9.51 -6.73
N LYS A 55 -3.92 -9.08 -6.65
CA LYS A 55 -2.86 -9.92 -6.08
C LYS A 55 -2.87 -9.89 -4.56
N ARG A 56 -2.41 -10.99 -3.97
CA ARG A 56 -2.25 -11.14 -2.51
C ARG A 56 -0.86 -10.69 -2.08
N LEU A 57 -0.74 -10.28 -0.82
CA LEU A 57 0.54 -9.90 -0.23
C LEU A 57 1.57 -11.04 -0.32
N LYS A 58 1.15 -12.29 -0.12
CA LYS A 58 1.99 -13.49 -0.27
C LYS A 58 2.56 -13.70 -1.68
N ASP A 59 1.84 -13.26 -2.73
CA ASP A 59 2.27 -13.46 -4.13
C ASP A 59 3.55 -12.69 -4.44
N TYR A 60 3.76 -11.56 -3.76
CA TYR A 60 4.96 -10.74 -3.88
C TYR A 60 6.12 -11.20 -2.98
N GLN A 61 6.04 -12.39 -2.37
CA GLN A 61 7.08 -12.98 -1.52
C GLN A 61 7.62 -12.01 -0.46
N MET A 62 6.70 -11.28 0.19
CA MET A 62 7.06 -10.22 1.12
C MET A 62 7.67 -10.79 2.41
N SER A 63 8.82 -10.24 2.82
CA SER A 63 9.41 -10.54 4.14
C SER A 63 8.73 -9.75 5.26
N ALA A 64 8.79 -10.25 6.50
CA ALA A 64 8.35 -9.50 7.67
C ALA A 64 9.06 -8.13 7.73
N GLY A 65 8.30 -7.04 7.79
CA GLY A 65 8.85 -5.68 7.73
C GLY A 65 9.07 -5.11 6.32
N ALA A 66 8.50 -5.74 5.28
CA ALA A 66 8.50 -5.19 3.92
C ALA A 66 8.02 -3.73 3.90
N THR A 67 8.76 -2.89 3.16
CA THR A 67 8.46 -1.46 3.00
C THR A 67 7.95 -1.18 1.59
N PHE A 68 6.71 -0.70 1.50
CA PHE A 68 6.05 -0.24 0.27
C PHE A 68 6.27 1.24 0.09
N HIS A 69 6.31 1.68 -1.17
CA HIS A 69 6.26 3.09 -1.51
C HIS A 69 4.85 3.41 -1.99
N MET A 70 4.21 4.35 -1.31
CA MET A 70 2.90 4.87 -1.68
C MET A 70 3.10 6.12 -2.53
N VAL A 71 2.59 6.07 -3.75
CA VAL A 71 2.55 7.18 -4.69
C VAL A 71 1.10 7.57 -4.91
N VAL A 72 0.80 8.86 -4.79
CA VAL A 72 -0.54 9.38 -5.05
C VAL A 72 -0.61 9.81 -6.51
N ALA A 73 -1.53 9.26 -7.28
CA ALA A 73 -1.86 9.77 -8.60
C ALA A 73 -2.70 11.04 -8.43
N LEU A 74 -2.04 12.20 -8.40
CA LEU A 74 -2.72 13.48 -8.46
C LEU A 74 -3.33 13.63 -9.87
N ARG A 75 -4.66 13.56 -9.96
CA ARG A 75 -5.35 14.25 -11.06
C ARG A 75 -5.44 15.70 -10.65
N ALA A 76 -4.65 16.57 -11.29
CA ALA A 76 -4.90 18.00 -11.24
C ALA A 76 -6.35 18.22 -11.71
N GLY A 77 -7.22 18.66 -10.80
CA GLY A 77 -8.65 18.74 -11.02
C GLY A 77 -9.26 19.83 -10.15
N CYS A 78 -8.85 21.07 -10.43
CA CYS A 78 -9.61 22.33 -10.32
C CYS A 78 -9.01 23.30 -11.33
#